data_AF-A0A355WJE1-F1
#
_entry.id   AF-A0A355WJE1-F1
#
_cell.length_a   1.000
_cell.length_b   1.000
_cell.length_c   1.000
_cell.angle_alpha   90.00
_cell.angle_beta   90.00
_cell.angle_gamma   90.00
#
_symmetry.space_group_name_H-M   'P 1'
#
loop_
_entity.id
_entity.type
_entity.pdbx_description
1 polymer ?
#
loop_
_entity_poly.entity_id
_entity_poly.type
_entity_poly.pdbx_seq_one_letter_code
_entity_poly.pdbx_strand_id
1 'polypeptide(L)' 'PVIRELKRVSTPGRRVYAGVSEIPSVRQGLGIAIVSTPKGVMSDAQARTDNVGGEVLCTVF' A
#
# COMPACT_ATOMS: atom_id res chain seq x y z
N PRO A 1 12.58 2.60 -17.91
CA PRO A 1 11.94 3.59 -17.02
C PRO A 1 12.04 3.15 -15.56
N VAL A 2 12.20 4.09 -14.63
CA VAL A 2 12.33 3.81 -13.18
C VAL A 2 10.98 3.39 -12.57
N ILE A 3 9.88 3.92 -13.09
CA ILE A 3 8.51 3.48 -12.77
C ILE A 3 7.96 2.78 -14.01
N ARG A 4 7.62 1.50 -13.91
CA ARG A 4 7.03 0.71 -14.99
C ARG A 4 5.50 0.71 -14.93
N GLU A 5 4.95 0.76 -13.73
CA GLU A 5 3.52 0.66 -13.47
C GLU A 5 3.15 1.46 -12.22
N LEU A 6 2.08 2.24 -12.32
CA LEU A 6 1.44 2.88 -11.17
C LEU A 6 -0.06 2.63 -11.26
N LYS A 7 -0.60 1.93 -10.27
CA LYS A 7 -2.01 1.52 -10.25
C LYS A 7 -2.68 2.00 -8.98
N ARG A 8 -3.75 2.76 -9.12
CA ARG A 8 -4.60 3.17 -7.99
C ARG A 8 -5.45 1.99 -7.51
N VAL A 9 -5.42 1.74 -6.20
CA VAL A 9 -6.15 0.63 -5.57
C VAL A 9 -7.43 1.15 -4.94
N SER A 10 -7.31 2.11 -4.02
CA SER A 10 -8.48 2.74 -3.43
C SER A 10 -8.99 3.92 -4.26
N THR A 11 -10.26 3.85 -4.65
CA THR A 11 -10.96 4.90 -5.40
C THR A 11 -12.14 5.43 -4.59
N PRO A 12 -12.65 6.64 -4.89
CA PRO A 12 -13.80 7.20 -4.16
C PRO A 12 -15.03 6.28 -4.17
N GLY A 13 -15.28 5.56 -5.28
CA GLY A 13 -16.39 4.60 -5.39
C GLY A 13 -16.11 3.22 -4.80
N ARG A 14 -14.86 2.91 -4.46
CA ARG A 14 -14.48 1.65 -3.79
C ARG A 14 -13.26 1.88 -2.90
N ARG A 15 -13.52 2.17 -1.63
CA ARG A 15 -12.46 2.31 -0.63
C ARG A 15 -11.89 0.94 -0.28
N VAL A 16 -10.56 0.87 -0.18
CA VAL A 16 -9.86 -0.39 0.10
C VAL A 16 -8.99 -0.15 1.33
N TYR A 17 -9.37 -0.76 2.44
CA TYR A 17 -8.61 -0.75 3.67
C TYR A 17 -8.07 -2.15 3.93
N ALA A 18 -6.88 -2.24 4.52
CA ALA A 18 -6.25 -3.50 4.86
C ALA A 18 -5.72 -3.44 6.30
N GLY A 19 -5.99 -4.50 7.07
CA GLY A 19 -5.25 -4.75 8.31
C GLY A 19 -3.79 -5.09 8.01
N VAL A 20 -2.91 -5.01 9.02
CA VAL A 20 -1.45 -5.24 8.87
C VAL A 20 -1.11 -6.56 8.16
N SER A 21 -1.82 -7.63 8.51
CA SER A 21 -1.65 -8.96 7.92
C SER A 21 -2.13 -9.04 6.47
N GLU A 22 -3.08 -8.18 6.09
CA GLU A 22 -3.77 -8.18 4.80
C GLU A 22 -3.19 -7.16 3.81
N ILE A 23 -2.20 -6.36 4.23
CA ILE A 23 -1.50 -5.44 3.33
C ILE A 23 -0.97 -6.26 2.14
N PRO A 24 -1.25 -5.87 0.89
CA PRO A 24 -0.81 -6.63 -0.27
C PRO A 24 0.70 -6.47 -0.47
N SER A 25 1.39 -7.54 -0.84
CA SER A 25 2.77 -7.48 -1.33
C SER A 25 2.77 -7.31 -2.85
N VAL A 26 3.52 -6.33 -3.35
CA VAL A 26 3.58 -6.03 -4.78
C VAL A 26 4.74 -6.77 -5.41
N ARG A 27 4.46 -7.59 -6.43
CA ARG A 27 5.46 -8.39 -7.19
C ARG A 27 6.48 -9.11 -6.27
N GLN A 28 5.98 -9.84 -5.28
CA GLN A 28 6.81 -10.58 -4.30
C GLN A 28 7.84 -9.70 -3.54
N GLY A 29 7.51 -8.43 -3.30
CA GLY A 29 8.37 -7.49 -2.58
C GLY A 29 9.30 -6.65 -3.47
N LEU A 30 9.22 -6.82 -4.79
CA LEU A 30 9.96 -5.98 -5.74
C LEU A 30 9.28 -4.64 -6.04
N GLY A 31 7.99 -4.53 -5.72
CA GLY A 31 7.24 -3.27 -5.80
C GLY A 31 6.86 -2.76 -4.41
N ILE A 32 6.22 -1.61 -4.38
CA ILE A 32 5.75 -0.96 -3.15
C ILE A 32 4.24 -0.78 -3.21
N ALA A 33 3.55 -1.08 -2.11
CA ALA A 33 2.20 -0.61 -1.88
C ALA A 33 2.25 0.61 -0.95
N ILE A 34 1.63 1.71 -1.36
CA ILE A 34 1.55 2.94 -0.57
C ILE A 34 0.26 2.91 0.24
N VAL A 35 0.37 3.04 1.56
CA VAL A 35 -0.73 2.89 2.51
C VAL A 35 -0.88 4.17 3.33
N SER A 36 -2.10 4.68 3.43
CA SER A 36 -2.45 5.77 4.34
C SER A 36 -2.87 5.19 5.69
N THR A 37 -2.07 5.43 6.71
CA THR A 37 -2.30 4.93 8.07
C THR A 37 -2.58 6.09 9.03
N PRO A 38 -3.08 5.85 10.25
CA PRO A 38 -3.21 6.89 11.28
C PRO A 38 -1.89 7.57 11.66
N LYS A 39 -0.74 6.92 11.39
CA LYS A 39 0.60 7.45 11.64
C LYS A 39 1.17 8.22 10.44
N GLY A 40 0.40 8.38 9.36
CA GLY A 40 0.80 9.01 8.12
C GLY A 40 0.86 8.04 6.93
N VAL A 41 1.29 8.56 5.79
CA VAL A 41 1.45 7.79 4.54
C VAL A 41 2.81 7.11 4.54
N MET A 42 2.84 5.81 4.28
CA MET A 42 4.06 5.00 4.32
C MET A 42 4.00 3.82 3.34
N SER A 43 5.14 3.13 3.17
CA SER A 43 5.19 1.88 2.40
C SER A 43 4.59 0.71 3.18
N ASP A 44 4.23 -0.35 2.47
CA ASP A 44 3.77 -1.60 3.06
C ASP A 44 4.78 -2.22 4.04
N ALA A 45 6.08 -2.15 3.74
CA ALA A 45 7.12 -2.61 4.64
C ALA A 45 7.15 -1.83 5.97
N GLN A 46 7.02 -0.50 5.89
CA GLN A 46 6.98 0.35 7.08
C GLN A 46 5.69 0.12 7.89
N ALA A 47 4.55 0.02 7.21
CA ALA A 47 3.26 -0.26 7.83
C ALA A 47 3.26 -1.59 8.60
N ARG A 48 3.91 -2.63 8.05
CA ARG A 48 4.11 -3.91 8.75
C ARG A 48 5.04 -3.78 9.94
N THR A 49 6.14 -3.05 9.80
CA THR A 49 7.11 -2.81 10.88
C THR A 49 6.46 -2.06 12.05
N ASP A 50 5.67 -1.04 11.75
CA ASP A 50 4.95 -0.23 12.74
C ASP A 50 3.66 -0.88 13.25
N ASN A 51 3.34 -2.08 12.76
CA ASN A 51 2.14 -2.87 13.02
C ASN A 51 0.85 -2.03 12.93
N VAL A 52 0.71 -1.25 11.85
CA VAL A 52 -0.48 -0.45 11.56
C VAL A 52 -1.07 -0.75 10.18
N GLY A 53 -2.39 -0.90 10.13
CA GLY A 53 -3.15 -1.01 8.87
C GLY A 53 -3.54 0.36 8.33
N GLY A 54 -4.25 0.38 7.19
CA GLY A 54 -4.67 1.62 6.57
C GLY A 54 -5.37 1.47 5.23
N GLU A 55 -5.63 2.61 4.58
CA GLU A 55 -6.16 2.67 3.21
C GLU A 55 -5.05 2.37 2.20
N VAL A 56 -5.25 1.39 1.33
CA VAL A 56 -4.29 1.06 0.27
C VAL A 56 -4.50 2.01 -0.91
N LEU A 57 -3.64 3.02 -1.05
CA LEU A 57 -3.81 4.07 -2.04
C LEU A 57 -3.47 3.57 -3.46
N CYS A 58 -2.26 3.05 -3.62
CA CYS A 58 -1.75 2.60 -4.92
C CYS A 58 -0.60 1.62 -4.78
N THR A 59 -0.29 0.95 -5.88
CA THR A 59 0.87 0.07 -6.03
C THR A 59 1.77 0.58 -7.14
N VAL A 60 3.08 0.45 -6.95
CA VAL A 60 4.11 0.89 -7.90
C VAL A 60 5.09 -0.26 -8.16
N PHE A 61 5.48 -0.45 -9.43
CA PHE A 61 6.50 -1.40 -9.90
C PHE A 61 7.27 -0.84 -11.11
#